data_AF-A0A2R6QKK5-F1
#
_entry.id   AF-A0A2R6QKK5-F1
#
_cell.length_a   1.000
_cell.length_b   1.000
_cell.length_c   1.000
_cell.angle_alpha   90.00
_cell.angle_beta   90.00
_cell.angle_gamma   90.00
#
_symmetry.space_group_name_H-M   'P 1'
#
loop_
_entity.id
_entity.type
_entity.pdbx_description
1 polymer ?
#
loop_
_entity_poly.entity_id
_entity_poly.type
_entity_poly.pdbx_seq_one_letter_code
_entity_poly.pdbx_strand_id
1 'polypeptide(L)'
;MVFFVVLGVDQSAVVLWTMHPWERDARLIRDAVTDGQKSTNVIVEIACTRSCDDLFGARKAYHSLFDRSIEEDVAYNTPGIERMLLVALVSSYRYEGPRFHEDTAKSEAKTLCTAIKDAGDKNPMNDQEVVRILSTRSKPHLKAVFKHYKEISGKNIDEDLVADSSLKHTVQCLSTPHTYFIKVLDAAMNPVADENTKEGLTRVLVTRADVDMKLIAEEYHKQNGVELAQKIEQMVKGNFKEFLLTLLARGDQLKK
;
A
#
# COMPACT_ATOMS: atom_id res chain seq x y z
N MET A 1 30.66 -9.76 -2.27
CA MET A 1 31.34 -8.45 -2.15
C MET A 1 30.25 -7.43 -1.87
N VAL A 2 30.06 -7.10 -0.59
CA VAL A 2 28.96 -6.28 -0.07
C VAL A 2 29.40 -4.83 -0.16
N PHE A 3 28.80 -4.06 -1.06
CA PHE A 3 28.91 -2.61 -1.11
C PHE A 3 27.50 -2.03 -0.98
N PHE A 4 27.03 -1.87 0.26
CA PHE A 4 25.99 -0.89 0.58
C PHE A 4 26.48 -0.10 1.77
N VAL A 5 27.40 0.82 1.46
CA VAL A 5 27.80 1.91 2.34
C VAL A 5 26.69 2.95 2.27
N VAL A 6 26.10 3.24 3.44
CA VAL A 6 25.40 4.47 3.83
C VAL A 6 25.32 5.52 2.71
N LEU A 7 24.28 5.41 1.89
CA LEU A 7 23.91 6.45 0.94
C LEU A 7 22.90 7.35 1.66
N GLY A 8 23.15 8.67 1.65
CA GLY A 8 22.17 9.63 2.17
C GLY A 8 20.81 9.47 1.46
N VAL A 9 19.74 9.97 2.09
CA VAL A 9 18.35 9.88 1.60
C VAL A 9 18.24 10.22 0.09
N ASP A 10 19.02 11.20 -0.37
CA ASP A 10 19.13 11.63 -1.77
C ASP A 10 19.62 10.55 -2.74
N GLN A 11 20.68 9.83 -2.36
CA GLN A 11 21.29 8.79 -3.21
C GLN A 11 20.42 7.51 -3.21
N SER A 12 19.72 7.24 -2.11
CA SER A 12 18.76 6.13 -2.03
C SER A 12 17.58 6.33 -3.00
N ALA A 13 17.05 7.55 -3.10
CA ALA A 13 15.90 7.86 -3.96
C ALA A 13 16.19 7.68 -5.46
N VAL A 14 17.36 8.13 -5.93
CA VAL A 14 17.78 7.96 -7.33
C VAL A 14 17.97 6.49 -7.65
N VAL A 15 18.61 5.74 -6.75
CA VAL A 15 18.79 4.29 -6.91
C VAL A 15 17.44 3.59 -7.02
N LEU A 16 16.52 3.83 -6.08
CA LEU A 16 15.17 3.27 -6.11
C LEU A 16 14.43 3.64 -7.41
N TRP A 17 14.59 4.85 -7.92
CA TRP A 17 13.95 5.27 -9.17
C TRP A 17 14.50 4.56 -10.42
N THR A 18 15.81 4.31 -10.47
CA THR A 18 16.46 3.66 -11.63
C THR A 18 16.25 2.16 -11.72
N MET A 19 15.83 1.51 -10.63
CA MET A 19 15.53 0.08 -10.61
C MET A 19 14.29 -0.26 -11.45
N HIS A 20 14.28 -1.47 -12.00
CA HIS A 20 13.05 -2.02 -12.57
C HIS A 20 11.95 -2.06 -11.47
N PRO A 21 10.68 -1.69 -11.75
CA PRO A 21 9.63 -1.64 -10.75
C PRO A 21 9.48 -2.93 -9.91
N TRP A 22 9.63 -4.09 -10.55
CA TRP A 22 9.60 -5.39 -9.88
C TRP A 22 10.77 -5.61 -8.91
N GLU A 23 11.99 -5.21 -9.29
CA GLU A 23 13.15 -5.29 -8.39
C GLU A 23 13.00 -4.32 -7.22
N ARG A 24 12.54 -3.10 -7.50
CA ARG A 24 12.26 -2.10 -6.47
C ARG A 24 11.26 -2.63 -5.45
N ASP A 25 10.12 -3.15 -5.91
CA ASP A 25 9.08 -3.68 -5.02
C ASP A 25 9.58 -4.90 -4.22
N ALA A 26 10.38 -5.77 -4.83
CA ALA A 26 11.00 -6.90 -4.12
C ALA A 26 11.93 -6.44 -2.99
N ARG A 27 12.78 -5.43 -3.23
CA ARG A 27 13.67 -4.86 -2.21
C ARG A 27 12.90 -4.14 -1.11
N LEU A 28 11.90 -3.33 -1.45
CA LEU A 28 11.04 -2.66 -0.47
C LEU A 28 10.33 -3.66 0.44
N ILE A 29 9.85 -4.79 -0.10
CA ILE A 29 9.27 -5.85 0.72
C ILE A 29 10.34 -6.48 1.61
N ARG A 30 11.54 -6.73 1.11
CA ARG A 30 12.64 -7.31 1.90
C ARG A 30 13.03 -6.43 3.08
N ASP A 31 13.14 -5.13 2.85
CA ASP A 31 13.45 -4.16 3.89
C ASP A 31 12.33 -4.12 4.93
N ALA A 32 11.07 -4.05 4.47
CA ALA A 32 9.91 -4.07 5.36
C ALA A 32 9.79 -5.34 6.22
N VAL A 33 10.13 -6.50 5.66
CA VAL A 33 10.19 -7.77 6.40
C VAL A 33 11.28 -7.73 7.47
N THR A 34 12.42 -7.10 7.18
CA THR A 34 13.55 -6.99 8.11
C THR A 34 13.27 -6.01 9.24
N ASP A 35 12.57 -4.91 8.96
CA ASP A 35 12.13 -3.91 9.95
C ASP A 35 11.03 -4.42 10.89
N GLY A 36 10.36 -5.51 10.53
CA GLY A 36 9.28 -6.12 11.29
C GLY A 36 8.00 -5.29 11.34
N GLN A 37 7.35 -5.25 12.51
CA GLN A 37 6.00 -4.71 12.66
C GLN A 37 5.85 -3.22 12.26
N LYS A 38 6.93 -2.44 12.29
CA LYS A 38 6.90 -1.01 11.95
C LYS A 38 6.62 -0.75 10.46
N SER A 39 6.99 -1.69 9.60
CA SER A 39 6.95 -1.52 8.14
C SER A 39 5.94 -2.45 7.46
N THR A 40 5.09 -3.14 8.24
CA THR A 40 4.04 -4.04 7.70
C THR A 40 3.09 -3.33 6.72
N ASN A 41 2.83 -2.05 6.93
CA ASN A 41 2.05 -1.21 6.03
C ASN A 41 2.63 -1.16 4.61
N VAL A 42 3.95 -1.22 4.44
CA VAL A 42 4.62 -1.25 3.13
C VAL A 42 4.33 -2.56 2.39
N ILE A 43 4.31 -3.69 3.10
CA ILE A 43 3.95 -5.00 2.53
C ILE A 43 2.49 -4.96 2.03
N VAL A 44 1.57 -4.45 2.85
CA VAL A 44 0.16 -4.28 2.48
C VAL A 44 0.01 -3.35 1.29
N GLU A 45 0.70 -2.22 1.30
CA GLU A 45 0.66 -1.25 0.21
C GLU A 45 1.07 -1.91 -1.12
N ILE A 46 2.21 -2.57 -1.16
CA ILE A 46 2.71 -3.19 -2.39
C ILE A 46 1.74 -4.28 -2.85
N ALA A 47 1.29 -5.15 -1.95
CA ALA A 47 0.39 -6.24 -2.31
C ALA A 47 -1.00 -5.77 -2.81
N CYS A 48 -1.49 -4.62 -2.33
CA CYS A 48 -2.85 -4.15 -2.64
C CYS A 48 -2.91 -3.09 -3.75
N THR A 49 -1.84 -2.32 -3.96
CA THR A 49 -1.83 -1.18 -4.91
C THR A 49 -1.19 -1.52 -6.26
N ARG A 50 -0.49 -2.66 -6.36
CA ARG A 50 0.07 -3.16 -7.63
C ARG A 50 -1.00 -3.86 -8.46
N SER A 51 -0.73 -4.00 -9.75
CA SER A 51 -1.46 -4.93 -10.60
C SER A 51 -1.09 -6.38 -10.25
N CYS A 52 -1.89 -7.36 -10.66
CA CYS A 52 -1.55 -8.77 -10.45
C CYS A 52 -0.23 -9.15 -11.14
N ASP A 53 0.04 -8.61 -12.33
CA ASP A 53 1.27 -8.84 -13.08
C ASP A 53 2.48 -8.16 -12.44
N ASP A 54 2.33 -6.95 -11.90
CA ASP A 54 3.41 -6.26 -11.20
C ASP A 54 3.79 -6.98 -9.89
N LEU A 55 2.79 -7.42 -9.11
CA LEU A 55 3.04 -8.18 -7.89
C LEU A 55 3.70 -9.52 -8.21
N PHE A 56 3.27 -10.20 -9.28
CA PHE A 56 3.89 -11.43 -9.73
C PHE A 56 5.32 -11.22 -10.24
N GLY A 57 5.56 -10.12 -10.96
CA GLY A 57 6.89 -9.69 -11.36
C GLY A 57 7.81 -9.45 -10.17
N ALA A 58 7.31 -8.76 -9.12
CA ALA A 58 8.04 -8.55 -7.88
C ALA A 58 8.39 -9.86 -7.17
N ARG A 59 7.47 -10.84 -7.14
CA ARG A 59 7.75 -12.19 -6.60
C ARG A 59 8.89 -12.89 -7.35
N LYS A 60 8.89 -12.83 -8.69
CA LYS A 60 9.99 -13.37 -9.50
C LYS A 60 11.32 -12.66 -9.22
N ALA A 61 11.30 -11.34 -9.15
CA ALA A 61 12.50 -10.56 -8.83
C ALA A 61 13.03 -10.92 -7.43
N TYR A 62 12.14 -11.11 -6.45
CA TYR A 62 12.50 -11.53 -5.10
C TYR A 62 13.22 -12.87 -5.09
N HIS A 63 12.73 -13.86 -5.85
CA HIS A 63 13.39 -15.16 -6.00
C HIS A 63 14.81 -14.99 -6.55
N SER A 64 14.98 -14.19 -7.59
CA SER A 64 16.29 -13.97 -8.22
C SER A 64 17.27 -13.18 -7.34
N LEU A 65 16.78 -12.32 -6.45
CA LEU A 65 17.62 -11.45 -5.61
C LEU A 65 17.99 -12.09 -4.27
N PHE A 66 17.12 -12.94 -3.72
CA PHE A 66 17.22 -13.39 -2.33
C PHE A 66 17.15 -14.92 -2.15
N ASP A 67 17.03 -15.68 -3.25
CA ASP A 67 16.94 -17.15 -3.25
C ASP A 67 15.82 -17.72 -2.38
N ARG A 68 14.73 -16.94 -2.23
CA ARG A 68 13.56 -17.21 -1.40
C ARG A 68 12.31 -16.59 -2.01
N SER A 69 11.14 -16.96 -1.52
CA SER A 69 9.84 -16.38 -1.83
C SER A 69 9.48 -15.23 -0.89
N ILE A 70 8.65 -14.30 -1.35
CA ILE A 70 8.10 -13.25 -0.47
C ILE A 70 7.24 -13.92 0.62
N GLU A 71 6.51 -14.93 0.23
CA GLU A 71 5.57 -15.69 1.06
C GLU A 71 6.27 -16.33 2.26
N GLU A 72 7.41 -17.01 2.07
CA GLU A 72 8.12 -17.65 3.17
C GLU A 72 8.76 -16.63 4.12
N ASP A 73 9.34 -15.55 3.58
CA ASP A 73 9.99 -14.53 4.40
C ASP A 73 8.93 -13.74 5.21
N VAL A 74 7.77 -13.41 4.63
CA VAL A 74 6.64 -12.82 5.36
C VAL A 74 6.09 -13.80 6.40
N ALA A 75 5.91 -15.08 6.04
CA ALA A 75 5.40 -16.09 6.98
C ALA A 75 6.32 -16.31 8.18
N TYR A 76 7.64 -16.28 7.96
CA TYR A 76 8.64 -16.47 9.00
C TYR A 76 8.72 -15.26 9.93
N ASN A 77 8.79 -14.04 9.38
CA ASN A 77 9.09 -12.82 10.14
C ASN A 77 7.86 -12.12 10.73
N THR A 78 6.65 -12.42 10.27
CA THR A 78 5.42 -11.87 10.87
C THR A 78 4.81 -12.90 11.84
N PRO A 79 4.89 -12.72 13.17
CA PRO A 79 4.20 -13.60 14.10
C PRO A 79 2.71 -13.28 14.24
N GLY A 80 1.95 -14.27 14.70
CA GLY A 80 0.55 -14.07 15.11
C GLY A 80 -0.42 -13.89 13.95
N ILE A 81 -1.49 -13.14 14.23
CA ILE A 81 -2.70 -13.07 13.39
C ILE A 81 -2.47 -12.36 12.05
N GLU A 82 -1.57 -11.38 12.01
CA GLU A 82 -1.28 -10.61 10.80
C GLU A 82 -0.65 -11.48 9.71
N ARG A 83 0.08 -12.53 10.10
CA ARG A 83 0.70 -13.49 9.17
C ARG A 83 -0.30 -14.00 8.14
N MET A 84 -1.49 -14.40 8.57
CA MET A 84 -2.50 -14.98 7.70
C MET A 84 -2.94 -13.99 6.63
N LEU A 85 -3.17 -12.73 7.02
CA LEU A 85 -3.56 -11.67 6.09
C LEU A 85 -2.41 -11.35 5.13
N LEU A 86 -1.21 -11.07 5.65
CA LEU A 86 -0.08 -10.63 4.83
C LEU A 86 0.35 -11.68 3.81
N VAL A 87 0.47 -12.94 4.23
CA VAL A 87 0.81 -14.04 3.33
C VAL A 87 -0.24 -14.17 2.22
N ALA A 88 -1.54 -14.07 2.57
CA ALA A 88 -2.61 -14.15 1.59
C ALA A 88 -2.59 -12.97 0.59
N LEU A 89 -2.24 -11.76 1.04
CA LEU A 89 -2.13 -10.57 0.18
C LEU A 89 -0.96 -10.68 -0.80
N VAL A 90 0.25 -11.00 -0.31
CA VAL A 90 1.45 -11.09 -1.16
C VAL A 90 1.39 -12.27 -2.13
N SER A 91 0.67 -13.33 -1.78
CA SER A 91 0.45 -14.48 -2.66
C SER A 91 -0.57 -14.24 -3.78
N SER A 92 -1.33 -13.13 -3.72
CA SER A 92 -2.49 -12.95 -4.58
C SER A 92 -2.11 -12.75 -6.05
N TYR A 93 -2.90 -13.36 -6.94
CA TYR A 93 -2.89 -13.09 -8.38
C TYR A 93 -4.35 -12.88 -8.82
N ARG A 94 -4.84 -11.65 -8.60
CA ARG A 94 -6.27 -11.34 -8.65
C ARG A 94 -6.75 -11.20 -10.08
N TYR A 95 -8.03 -11.50 -10.29
CA TYR A 95 -8.73 -11.10 -11.50
C TYR A 95 -8.84 -9.57 -11.57
N GLU A 96 -8.44 -8.97 -12.69
CA GLU A 96 -8.47 -7.52 -12.90
C GLU A 96 -9.54 -7.04 -13.87
N GLY A 97 -10.36 -7.96 -14.40
CA GLY A 97 -11.45 -7.58 -15.29
C GLY A 97 -12.63 -6.94 -14.55
N PRO A 98 -13.57 -6.31 -15.29
CA PRO A 98 -14.63 -5.49 -14.71
C PRO A 98 -15.81 -6.32 -14.16
N ARG A 99 -15.87 -7.62 -14.44
CA ARG A 99 -17.04 -8.45 -14.13
C ARG A 99 -17.02 -8.91 -12.67
N PHE A 100 -18.16 -8.78 -12.01
CA PHE A 100 -18.43 -9.35 -10.69
C PHE A 100 -19.94 -9.62 -10.53
N HIS A 101 -20.32 -10.39 -9.52
CA HIS A 101 -21.71 -10.72 -9.24
C HIS A 101 -22.22 -9.90 -8.05
N GLU A 102 -23.24 -9.08 -8.27
CA GLU A 102 -23.80 -8.16 -7.27
C GLU A 102 -24.32 -8.90 -6.03
N ASP A 103 -25.03 -10.03 -6.21
CA ASP A 103 -25.60 -10.79 -5.07
C ASP A 103 -24.50 -11.39 -4.18
N THR A 104 -23.39 -11.83 -4.79
CA THR A 104 -22.22 -12.27 -4.05
C THR A 104 -21.58 -11.11 -3.29
N ALA A 105 -21.47 -9.92 -3.90
CA ALA A 105 -20.93 -8.75 -3.23
C ALA A 105 -21.79 -8.33 -2.02
N LYS A 106 -23.13 -8.38 -2.14
CA LYS A 106 -24.05 -8.15 -1.01
C LYS A 106 -23.91 -9.18 0.09
N SER A 107 -23.80 -10.46 -0.26
CA SER A 107 -23.60 -11.53 0.72
C SER A 107 -22.29 -11.36 1.47
N GLU A 108 -21.19 -11.10 0.75
CA GLU A 108 -19.87 -10.91 1.36
C GLU A 108 -19.79 -9.62 2.19
N ALA A 109 -20.51 -8.57 1.81
CA ALA A 109 -20.66 -7.37 2.64
C ALA A 109 -21.31 -7.68 3.99
N LYS A 110 -22.36 -8.52 4.01
CA LYS A 110 -22.97 -9.00 5.26
C LYS A 110 -21.98 -9.82 6.08
N THR A 111 -21.23 -10.72 5.44
CA THR A 111 -20.16 -11.50 6.11
C THR A 111 -19.15 -10.59 6.78
N LEU A 112 -18.65 -9.55 6.08
CA LEU A 112 -17.73 -8.58 6.68
C LEU A 112 -18.37 -7.78 7.82
N CYS A 113 -19.63 -7.36 7.68
CA CYS A 113 -20.35 -6.67 8.77
C CYS A 113 -20.45 -7.54 10.03
N THR A 114 -20.83 -8.80 9.88
CA THR A 114 -20.91 -9.76 11.00
C THR A 114 -19.53 -9.97 11.61
N ALA A 115 -18.51 -10.29 10.80
CA ALA A 115 -17.17 -10.55 11.31
C ALA A 115 -16.53 -9.35 12.01
N ILE A 116 -16.79 -8.12 11.57
CA ILE A 116 -16.25 -6.90 12.18
C ILE A 116 -17.04 -6.49 13.43
N LYS A 117 -18.38 -6.60 13.42
CA LYS A 117 -19.22 -6.23 14.58
C LYS A 117 -19.13 -7.25 15.71
N ASP A 118 -19.12 -8.54 15.37
CA ASP A 118 -19.07 -9.63 16.34
C ASP A 118 -17.65 -9.91 16.83
N ALA A 119 -16.66 -9.19 16.28
CA ALA A 119 -15.27 -9.31 16.66
C ALA A 119 -15.11 -9.08 18.18
N GLY A 120 -15.77 -8.07 18.75
CA GLY A 120 -15.59 -7.71 20.16
C GLY A 120 -14.09 -7.51 20.47
N ASP A 121 -13.53 -8.33 21.37
CA ASP A 121 -12.08 -8.37 21.67
C ASP A 121 -11.26 -9.21 20.66
N LYS A 122 -11.91 -9.99 19.80
CA LYS A 122 -11.24 -10.77 18.74
C LYS A 122 -10.89 -9.83 17.59
N ASN A 123 -9.74 -10.06 16.99
CA ASN A 123 -9.32 -9.31 15.82
C ASN A 123 -9.97 -9.92 14.54
N PRO A 124 -10.65 -9.13 13.68
CA PRO A 124 -11.35 -9.63 12.50
C PRO A 124 -10.47 -10.42 11.53
N MET A 125 -9.13 -10.26 11.58
CA MET A 125 -8.18 -11.04 10.78
C MET A 125 -8.16 -12.54 11.13
N ASN A 126 -8.73 -12.96 12.26
CA ASN A 126 -8.88 -14.38 12.62
C ASN A 126 -9.99 -15.06 11.81
N ASP A 127 -10.90 -14.27 11.25
CA ASP A 127 -11.97 -14.80 10.42
C ASP A 127 -11.42 -15.11 9.01
N GLN A 128 -11.48 -16.40 8.65
CA GLN A 128 -10.97 -16.87 7.36
C GLN A 128 -11.73 -16.23 6.19
N GLU A 129 -13.02 -15.89 6.35
CA GLU A 129 -13.80 -15.24 5.30
C GLU A 129 -13.35 -13.79 5.11
N VAL A 130 -12.99 -13.06 6.18
CA VAL A 130 -12.41 -11.71 6.07
C VAL A 130 -11.13 -11.76 5.25
N VAL A 131 -10.20 -12.67 5.60
CA VAL A 131 -8.94 -12.83 4.85
C VAL A 131 -9.20 -13.27 3.41
N ARG A 132 -10.08 -14.26 3.19
CA ARG A 132 -10.43 -14.75 1.84
C ARG A 132 -11.01 -13.65 0.97
N ILE A 133 -12.00 -12.91 1.46
CA ILE A 133 -12.65 -11.82 0.70
C ILE A 133 -11.60 -10.78 0.31
N LEU A 134 -10.83 -10.28 1.28
CA LEU A 134 -9.87 -9.21 1.05
C LEU A 134 -8.66 -9.65 0.21
N SER A 135 -8.24 -10.92 0.25
CA SER A 135 -7.06 -11.41 -0.47
C SER A 135 -7.34 -11.98 -1.87
N THR A 136 -8.56 -12.44 -2.15
CA THR A 136 -8.86 -13.18 -3.40
C THR A 136 -9.75 -12.42 -4.38
N ARG A 137 -10.65 -11.55 -3.90
CA ARG A 137 -11.61 -10.86 -4.77
C ARG A 137 -10.94 -9.79 -5.62
N SER A 138 -11.53 -9.53 -6.80
CA SER A 138 -11.11 -8.46 -7.70
C SER A 138 -11.38 -7.09 -7.07
N LYS A 139 -10.61 -6.07 -7.47
CA LYS A 139 -10.80 -4.70 -6.97
C LYS A 139 -12.22 -4.15 -7.30
N PRO A 140 -12.81 -4.37 -8.49
CA PRO A 140 -14.20 -3.98 -8.76
C PRO A 140 -15.22 -4.65 -7.83
N HIS A 141 -15.06 -5.96 -7.57
CA HIS A 141 -15.92 -6.68 -6.64
C HIS A 141 -15.80 -6.13 -5.22
N LEU A 142 -14.59 -5.88 -4.74
CA LEU A 142 -14.34 -5.32 -3.41
C LEU A 142 -14.95 -3.92 -3.25
N LYS A 143 -14.89 -3.07 -4.28
CA LYS A 143 -15.57 -1.76 -4.27
C LYS A 143 -17.08 -1.92 -4.08
N ALA A 144 -17.71 -2.90 -4.73
CA ALA A 144 -19.14 -3.19 -4.54
C ALA A 144 -19.43 -3.73 -3.13
N VAL A 145 -18.59 -4.64 -2.61
CA VAL A 145 -18.68 -5.15 -1.24
C VAL A 145 -18.62 -3.99 -0.23
N PHE A 146 -17.67 -3.06 -0.36
CA PHE A 146 -17.54 -1.93 0.55
C PHE A 146 -18.68 -0.91 0.42
N LYS A 147 -19.24 -0.75 -0.77
CA LYS A 147 -20.46 0.04 -0.97
C LYS A 147 -21.63 -0.56 -0.20
N HIS A 148 -21.88 -1.87 -0.35
CA HIS A 148 -22.95 -2.54 0.39
C HIS A 148 -22.69 -2.59 1.89
N TYR A 149 -21.42 -2.72 2.31
CA TYR A 149 -21.05 -2.63 3.72
C TYR A 149 -21.56 -1.30 4.30
N LYS A 150 -21.31 -0.18 3.61
CA LYS A 150 -21.79 1.15 4.02
C LYS A 150 -23.31 1.25 4.06
N GLU A 151 -24.00 0.65 3.09
CA GLU A 151 -25.47 0.60 3.08
C GLU A 151 -26.04 -0.18 4.28
N ILE A 152 -25.35 -1.24 4.73
CA ILE A 152 -25.77 -2.09 5.86
C ILE A 152 -25.38 -1.49 7.22
N SER A 153 -24.16 -0.96 7.34
CA SER A 153 -23.59 -0.49 8.62
C SER A 153 -23.84 1.01 8.88
N GLY A 154 -24.08 1.80 7.84
CA GLY A 154 -24.15 3.25 7.88
C GLY A 154 -22.78 3.95 7.87
N LYS A 155 -21.67 3.21 7.84
CA LYS A 155 -20.29 3.75 7.90
C LYS A 155 -19.40 3.12 6.84
N ASN A 156 -18.36 3.84 6.43
CA ASN A 156 -17.33 3.20 5.61
C ASN A 156 -16.60 2.13 6.45
N ILE A 157 -16.24 1.00 5.83
CA ILE A 157 -15.61 -0.12 6.54
C ILE A 157 -14.33 0.28 7.29
N ASP A 158 -13.54 1.21 6.76
CA ASP A 158 -12.30 1.64 7.41
C ASP A 158 -12.52 2.51 8.67
N GLU A 159 -13.72 3.05 8.87
CA GLU A 159 -14.11 3.76 10.10
C GLU A 159 -14.39 2.79 11.27
N ASP A 160 -14.80 1.56 10.97
CA ASP A 160 -15.06 0.52 11.99
C ASP A 160 -13.78 -0.27 12.34
N LEU A 161 -12.65 0.01 11.69
CA LEU A 161 -11.37 -0.68 11.91
C LEU A 161 -10.42 0.12 12.79
N VAL A 162 -9.65 -0.60 13.60
CA VAL A 162 -8.59 -0.06 14.47
C VAL A 162 -7.63 0.81 13.66
N ALA A 163 -7.31 1.99 14.19
CA ALA A 163 -6.35 2.91 13.59
C ALA A 163 -4.99 2.24 13.35
N ASP A 164 -4.35 2.58 12.24
CA ASP A 164 -3.03 2.09 11.83
C ASP A 164 -2.86 0.55 11.77
N SER A 165 -3.97 -0.20 11.74
CA SER A 165 -3.94 -1.66 11.59
C SER A 165 -3.71 -2.09 10.15
N SER A 166 -3.04 -3.24 9.96
CA SER A 166 -2.84 -3.88 8.66
C SER A 166 -4.16 -4.08 7.89
N LEU A 167 -5.24 -4.39 8.60
CA LEU A 167 -6.58 -4.55 8.01
C LEU A 167 -7.14 -3.24 7.47
N LYS A 168 -6.98 -2.13 8.20
CA LYS A 168 -7.40 -0.80 7.75
C LYS A 168 -6.60 -0.34 6.54
N HIS A 169 -5.28 -0.51 6.57
CA HIS A 169 -4.42 -0.25 5.42
C HIS A 169 -4.83 -1.07 4.19
N THR A 170 -5.18 -2.35 4.38
CA THR A 170 -5.62 -3.26 3.32
C THR A 170 -6.89 -2.72 2.64
N VAL A 171 -7.90 -2.37 3.44
CA VAL A 171 -9.17 -1.83 2.94
C VAL A 171 -8.95 -0.52 2.17
N GLN A 172 -8.13 0.40 2.71
CA GLN A 172 -7.84 1.67 2.05
C GLN A 172 -7.06 1.47 0.75
N CYS A 173 -6.03 0.62 0.74
CA CYS A 173 -5.26 0.33 -0.48
C CYS A 173 -6.11 -0.31 -1.58
N LEU A 174 -7.09 -1.16 -1.24
CA LEU A 174 -7.95 -1.84 -2.20
C LEU A 174 -9.11 -0.95 -2.72
N SER A 175 -9.63 -0.06 -1.87
CA SER A 175 -10.81 0.77 -2.17
C SER A 175 -10.47 2.19 -2.63
N THR A 176 -9.63 2.86 -1.83
CA THR A 176 -9.31 4.29 -1.91
C THR A 176 -7.79 4.51 -1.83
N PRO A 177 -7.00 3.93 -2.76
CA PRO A 177 -5.54 3.96 -2.69
C PRO A 177 -4.95 5.37 -2.63
N HIS A 178 -5.55 6.35 -3.34
CA HIS A 178 -5.07 7.73 -3.28
C HIS A 178 -5.20 8.33 -1.87
N THR A 179 -6.31 8.06 -1.16
CA THR A 179 -6.49 8.49 0.23
C THR A 179 -5.46 7.84 1.15
N TYR A 180 -5.11 6.57 0.91
CA TYR A 180 -4.03 5.92 1.64
C TYR A 180 -2.68 6.61 1.39
N PHE A 181 -2.32 6.86 0.13
CA PHE A 181 -1.06 7.53 -0.21
C PHE A 181 -0.96 8.95 0.34
N ILE A 182 -2.06 9.71 0.36
CA ILE A 182 -2.11 11.03 0.99
C ILE A 182 -1.78 10.94 2.48
N LYS A 183 -2.34 9.96 3.21
CA LYS A 183 -2.01 9.75 4.63
C LYS A 183 -0.54 9.40 4.84
N VAL A 184 0.04 8.57 3.97
CA VAL A 184 1.48 8.25 4.01
C VAL A 184 2.32 9.50 3.77
N LEU A 185 1.95 10.31 2.79
CA LEU A 185 2.63 11.57 2.47
C LEU A 185 2.55 12.58 3.62
N ASP A 186 1.37 12.75 4.23
CA ASP A 186 1.18 13.66 5.36
C ASP A 186 1.93 13.18 6.61
N ALA A 187 1.95 11.88 6.89
CA ALA A 187 2.76 11.30 7.95
C ALA A 187 4.26 11.52 7.71
N ALA A 188 4.75 11.24 6.49
CA ALA A 188 6.15 11.39 6.12
C ALA A 188 6.64 12.85 6.13
N MET A 189 5.74 13.81 5.83
CA MET A 189 6.02 15.24 5.84
C MET A 189 5.73 15.91 7.20
N ASN A 190 5.48 15.12 8.25
CA ASN A 190 5.36 15.65 9.61
C ASN A 190 6.77 15.92 10.18
N PRO A 191 7.08 17.14 10.67
CA PRO A 191 8.40 17.47 11.24
C PRO A 191 8.87 16.55 12.37
N VAL A 192 7.94 15.93 13.12
CA VAL A 192 8.26 15.02 14.24
C VAL A 192 8.24 13.54 13.86
N ALA A 193 8.09 13.21 12.57
CA ALA A 193 8.14 11.83 12.10
C ALA A 193 9.52 11.20 12.33
N ASP A 194 9.54 9.90 12.63
CA ASP A 194 10.78 9.10 12.64
C ASP A 194 11.31 8.87 11.21
N GLU A 195 12.56 8.40 11.11
CA GLU A 195 13.22 8.20 9.81
C GLU A 195 12.48 7.18 8.93
N ASN A 196 11.98 6.07 9.48
CA ASN A 196 11.22 5.08 8.72
C ASN A 196 9.94 5.68 8.12
N THR A 197 9.26 6.54 8.88
CA THR A 197 8.06 7.23 8.41
C THR A 197 8.39 8.23 7.30
N LYS A 198 9.51 8.95 7.40
CA LYS A 198 9.97 9.88 6.36
C LYS A 198 10.30 9.20 5.04
N GLU A 199 10.77 7.95 5.06
CA GLU A 199 11.00 7.16 3.83
C GLU A 199 9.73 6.97 2.99
N GLY A 200 8.55 7.05 3.62
CA GLY A 200 7.26 7.06 2.95
C GLY A 200 7.14 8.12 1.86
N LEU A 201 7.75 9.30 2.04
CA LEU A 201 7.73 10.37 1.03
C LEU A 201 8.43 9.92 -0.26
N THR A 202 9.67 9.45 -0.14
CA THR A 202 10.46 8.95 -1.27
C THR A 202 9.75 7.77 -1.93
N ARG A 203 9.31 6.81 -1.12
CA ARG A 203 8.70 5.56 -1.58
C ARG A 203 7.43 5.83 -2.39
N VAL A 204 6.54 6.70 -1.91
CA VAL A 204 5.32 7.06 -2.64
C VAL A 204 5.65 7.80 -3.93
N LEU A 205 6.51 8.82 -3.89
CA LEU A 205 6.86 9.59 -5.08
C LEU A 205 7.50 8.73 -6.17
N VAL A 206 8.46 7.89 -5.80
CA VAL A 206 9.16 6.98 -6.72
C VAL A 206 8.25 5.90 -7.29
N THR A 207 7.44 5.25 -6.45
CA THR A 207 6.64 4.10 -6.89
C THR A 207 5.39 4.49 -7.67
N ARG A 208 4.89 5.72 -7.47
CA ARG A 208 3.62 6.18 -8.07
C ARG A 208 3.79 7.20 -9.20
N ALA A 209 4.99 7.77 -9.40
CA ALA A 209 5.27 8.76 -10.44
C ALA A 209 4.75 8.38 -11.83
N ASP A 210 5.00 7.14 -12.28
CA ASP A 210 4.59 6.65 -13.60
C ASP A 210 3.24 5.88 -13.58
N VAL A 211 2.47 5.95 -12.48
CA VAL A 211 1.23 5.17 -12.29
C VAL A 211 0.02 6.08 -12.13
N ASP A 212 -0.10 6.76 -10.99
CA ASP A 212 -1.27 7.54 -10.60
C ASP A 212 -0.94 8.80 -9.79
N MET A 213 0.32 9.24 -9.81
CA MET A 213 0.79 10.41 -9.06
C MET A 213 -0.06 11.66 -9.27
N LYS A 214 -0.49 11.91 -10.52
CA LYS A 214 -1.38 13.04 -10.83
C LYS A 214 -2.69 12.99 -10.04
N LEU A 215 -3.33 11.81 -9.98
CA LEU A 215 -4.58 11.64 -9.22
C LEU A 215 -4.35 11.79 -7.72
N ILE A 216 -3.19 11.33 -7.23
CA ILE A 216 -2.78 11.53 -5.83
C ILE A 216 -2.61 13.03 -5.54
N ALA A 217 -1.92 13.78 -6.41
CA ALA A 217 -1.68 15.21 -6.24
C ALA A 217 -2.97 16.04 -6.31
N GLU A 218 -3.88 15.72 -7.25
CA GLU A 218 -5.20 16.36 -7.36
C GLU A 218 -6.05 16.12 -6.10
N GLU A 219 -6.11 14.87 -5.62
CA GLU A 219 -6.86 14.53 -4.41
C GLU A 219 -6.19 15.09 -3.14
N TYR A 220 -4.85 15.20 -3.11
CA TYR A 220 -4.11 15.86 -2.04
C TYR A 220 -4.52 17.33 -1.93
N HIS A 221 -4.55 18.06 -3.05
CA HIS A 221 -4.97 19.46 -3.07
C HIS A 221 -6.42 19.63 -2.58
N LYS A 222 -7.32 18.75 -3.02
CA LYS A 222 -8.72 18.76 -2.59
C LYS A 222 -8.89 18.54 -1.09
N GLN A 223 -8.10 17.65 -0.47
CA GLN A 223 -8.21 17.32 0.95
C GLN A 223 -7.49 18.33 1.86
N ASN A 224 -6.31 18.79 1.45
CA ASN A 224 -5.42 19.61 2.28
C ASN A 224 -5.49 21.12 1.95
N GLY A 225 -6.10 21.51 0.83
CA GLY A 225 -6.20 22.91 0.38
C GLY A 225 -4.87 23.52 -0.09
N VAL A 226 -3.80 22.74 -0.15
CA VAL A 226 -2.45 23.14 -0.57
C VAL A 226 -1.94 22.14 -1.60
N GLU A 227 -1.21 22.63 -2.61
CA GLU A 227 -0.61 21.74 -3.61
C GLU A 227 0.49 20.86 -3.01
N LEU A 228 0.56 19.59 -3.44
CA LEU A 228 1.59 18.66 -2.97
C LEU A 228 3.00 19.17 -3.25
N ALA A 229 3.23 19.81 -4.41
CA ALA A 229 4.51 20.43 -4.77
C ALA A 229 4.92 21.51 -3.75
N GLN A 230 4.01 22.42 -3.42
CA GLN A 230 4.25 23.48 -2.44
C GLN A 230 4.57 22.90 -1.05
N LYS A 231 3.88 21.82 -0.65
CA LYS A 231 4.17 21.15 0.62
C LYS A 231 5.58 20.53 0.64
N ILE A 232 6.00 19.88 -0.45
CA ILE A 232 7.35 19.31 -0.59
C ILE A 232 8.41 20.42 -0.53
N GLU A 233 8.18 21.56 -1.19
CA GLU A 233 9.11 22.70 -1.18
C GLU A 233 9.37 23.26 0.21
N GLN A 234 8.36 23.24 1.08
CA GLN A 234 8.48 23.72 2.46
C GLN A 234 9.27 22.75 3.34
N MET A 235 9.14 21.44 3.07
CA MET A 235 9.65 20.38 3.95
C MET A 235 11.03 19.85 3.54
N VAL A 236 11.33 19.86 2.24
CA VAL A 236 12.53 19.25 1.67
C VAL A 236 13.43 20.33 1.09
N LYS A 237 14.74 20.21 1.29
CA LYS A 237 15.73 21.19 0.83
C LYS A 237 16.74 20.54 -0.12
N GLY A 238 17.47 21.38 -0.84
CA GLY A 238 18.59 20.96 -1.69
C GLY A 238 18.18 20.16 -2.93
N ASN A 239 19.13 19.42 -3.49
CA ASN A 239 18.95 18.66 -4.73
C ASN A 239 17.89 17.57 -4.61
N PHE A 240 17.70 17.03 -3.40
CA PHE A 240 16.65 16.05 -3.13
C PHE A 240 15.26 16.59 -3.44
N LYS A 241 14.97 17.82 -3.00
CA LYS A 241 13.71 18.51 -3.27
C LYS A 241 13.47 18.61 -4.78
N GLU A 242 14.48 19.07 -5.53
CA GLU A 242 14.38 19.21 -6.99
C GLU A 242 14.10 17.86 -7.68
N PHE A 243 14.74 16.79 -7.20
CA PHE A 243 14.49 15.44 -7.69
C PHE A 243 13.05 14.99 -7.43
N LEU A 244 12.56 15.16 -6.20
CA LEU A 244 11.19 14.80 -5.82
C LEU A 244 10.13 15.59 -6.61
N LEU A 245 10.34 16.89 -6.81
CA LEU A 245 9.45 17.74 -7.62
C LEU A 245 9.47 17.32 -9.10
N THR A 246 10.62 16.88 -9.61
CA THR A 246 10.72 16.33 -10.97
C THR A 246 9.90 15.05 -11.13
N LEU A 247 9.94 14.14 -10.14
CA LEU A 247 9.11 12.93 -10.13
C LEU A 247 7.61 13.26 -10.08
N LEU A 248 7.23 14.26 -9.27
CA LEU A 248 5.85 14.73 -9.18
C LEU A 248 5.36 15.29 -10.53
N ALA A 249 6.13 16.17 -11.16
CA ALA A 249 5.78 16.80 -12.44
C ALA A 249 5.72 15.80 -13.61
N ARG A 250 6.49 14.70 -13.57
CA ARG A 250 6.43 13.66 -14.60
C ARG A 250 5.07 12.94 -14.63
N GLY A 251 4.42 12.78 -13.48
CA GLY A 251 3.07 12.23 -13.39
C GLY A 251 2.03 13.04 -14.18
N ASP A 252 2.28 14.33 -14.41
CA ASP A 252 1.39 15.21 -15.18
C ASP A 252 1.48 15.00 -16.70
N GLN A 253 2.58 14.41 -17.19
CA GLN A 253 2.90 14.36 -18.62
C GLN A 253 2.39 13.10 -19.34
N LEU A 254 2.06 12.03 -18.61
CA LEU A 254 1.68 10.71 -19.18
C LEU A 254 0.25 10.64 -19.80
N LYS A 255 -0.37 11.79 -20.10
CA LYS A 255 -1.69 11.89 -20.76
C LYS A 255 -1.67 12.71 -22.07
N LYS A 256 -0.51 12.98 -22.65
CA LYS A 256 -0.40 13.56 -24.01
C LYS A 256 -0.14 12.49 -25.04
#